data_AF-A0A2N6DE87-F1
#
_entry.id   AF-A0A2N6DE87-F1
#
_cell.length_a   1.000
_cell.length_b   1.000
_cell.length_c   1.000
_cell.angle_alpha   90.00
_cell.angle_beta   90.00
_cell.angle_gamma   90.00
#
_symmetry.space_group_name_H-M   'P 1'
#
loop_
_entity.id
_entity.type
_entity.pdbx_description
1 polymer ?
#
loop_
_entity_poly.entity_id
_entity_poly.type
_entity_poly.pdbx_seq_one_letter_code
_entity_poly.pdbx_strand_id
1 'polypeptide(L)'
;MKKNSVTDLFETLSEEELSRVMVLKSGLEDLNLILQEIEDTYSILGEIGITDKERKHQQLRLLSMEKYLSELNQKVNQAMGTEEEKKKLS
;
A
#
# COMPACT_ATOMS: atom_id res chain seq x y z
N MET A 1 -1.58 7.51 37.12
CA MET A 1 -0.72 7.05 36.02
C MET A 1 -1.57 6.99 34.76
N LYS A 2 -1.42 7.94 33.83
CA LYS A 2 -2.00 7.82 32.48
C LYS A 2 -0.89 7.32 31.57
N LYS A 3 -0.74 5.99 31.48
CA LYS A 3 -0.03 5.37 30.36
C LYS A 3 -1.06 5.24 29.25
N ASN A 4 -1.05 6.21 28.34
CA ASN A 4 -1.68 6.05 27.04
C ASN A 4 -0.52 5.72 26.10
N SER A 5 0.04 4.51 26.21
CA SER A 5 1.07 4.10 25.27
C SER A 5 0.43 3.35 24.13
N VAL A 6 0.91 3.58 22.92
CA VAL A 6 0.53 2.82 21.71
C VAL A 6 0.62 1.30 21.96
N THR A 7 1.51 0.87 22.85
CA THR A 7 1.64 -0.50 23.36
C THR A 7 0.39 -1.02 24.07
N ASP A 8 -0.32 -0.20 24.86
CA ASP A 8 -1.56 -0.61 25.56
C ASP A 8 -2.70 -0.94 24.56
N LEU A 9 -2.67 -0.34 23.36
CA LEU A 9 -3.65 -0.61 22.30
C LEU A 9 -3.44 -2.00 21.68
N PHE A 10 -2.19 -2.45 21.57
CA PHE A 10 -1.85 -3.77 21.01
C PHE A 10 -1.99 -4.90 22.02
N GLU A 11 -1.83 -4.63 23.32
CA GLU A 11 -2.00 -5.63 24.39
C GLU A 11 -3.45 -6.12 24.55
N THR A 12 -4.43 -5.38 24.02
CA THR A 12 -5.85 -5.75 24.09
C THR A 12 -6.36 -6.48 22.85
N LEU A 13 -5.53 -6.62 21.81
CA LEU A 13 -5.89 -7.29 20.56
C LEU A 13 -5.65 -8.79 20.66
N SER A 14 -6.56 -9.57 20.08
CA SER A 14 -6.34 -11.00 19.84
C SER A 14 -5.18 -11.22 18.84
N GLU A 15 -4.59 -12.41 18.84
CA GLU A 15 -3.52 -12.77 17.88
C GLU A 15 -3.97 -12.61 16.42
N GLU A 16 -5.24 -12.89 16.11
CA GLU A 16 -5.82 -12.68 14.78
C GLU A 16 -5.93 -11.19 14.41
N GLU A 17 -6.27 -10.32 15.36
CA GLU A 17 -6.30 -8.87 15.15
C GLU A 17 -4.90 -8.30 14.96
N LEU A 18 -3.93 -8.74 15.77
CA LEU A 18 -2.52 -8.38 15.62
C LEU A 18 -1.96 -8.80 14.26
N SER A 19 -2.25 -10.03 13.83
CA SER A 19 -1.86 -10.54 12.51
C SER A 19 -2.46 -9.69 11.38
N ARG A 20 -3.75 -9.36 11.46
CA ARG A 20 -4.41 -8.48 10.48
C ARG A 20 -3.79 -7.09 10.43
N VAL A 21 -3.49 -6.49 11.58
CA VAL A 21 -2.84 -5.16 11.64
C VAL A 21 -1.46 -5.21 11.00
N MET A 22 -0.67 -6.28 11.22
CA MET A 22 0.64 -6.44 10.59
C MET A 22 0.54 -6.56 9.06
N VAL A 23 -0.44 -7.33 8.56
CA VAL A 23 -0.69 -7.46 7.11
C VAL A 23 -1.12 -6.11 6.51
N LEU A 24 -2.03 -5.39 7.19
CA LEU A 24 -2.47 -4.07 6.76
C LEU A 24 -1.32 -3.07 6.74
N LYS A 25 -0.49 -3.04 7.78
CA LYS A 25 0.69 -2.17 7.85
C LYS A 25 1.63 -2.45 6.68
N SER A 26 2.05 -3.71 6.50
CA SER A 26 2.94 -4.10 5.41
C SER A 26 2.35 -3.77 4.04
N GLY A 27 1.05 -4.05 3.85
CA GLY A 27 0.38 -3.75 2.59
C GLY A 27 0.27 -2.25 2.30
N LEU A 28 0.09 -1.40 3.33
CA LEU A 28 0.09 0.05 3.18
C LEU A 28 1.49 0.60 2.89
N GLU A 29 2.53 0.04 3.50
CA GLU A 29 3.93 0.36 3.19
C GLU A 29 4.25 0.02 1.73
N ASP A 30 3.88 -1.17 1.27
CA ASP A 30 4.05 -1.60 -0.12
C ASP A 30 3.24 -0.71 -1.10
N LEU A 31 2.02 -0.30 -0.72
CA LEU A 31 1.19 0.60 -1.55
C LEU A 31 1.88 1.95 -1.73
N ASN A 32 2.45 2.49 -0.66
CA ASN A 32 3.16 3.75 -0.70
C ASN A 32 4.40 3.68 -1.60
N LEU A 33 5.18 2.59 -1.51
CA LEU A 33 6.35 2.37 -2.38
C LEU A 33 5.95 2.30 -3.86
N ILE A 34 4.87 1.59 -4.19
CA ILE A 34 4.41 1.46 -5.57
C ILE A 34 3.89 2.79 -6.12
N LEU A 35 3.17 3.57 -5.31
CA LEU A 35 2.73 4.91 -5.71
C LEU A 35 3.93 5.81 -6.01
N GLN A 36 4.96 5.79 -5.16
CA GLN A 36 6.19 6.55 -5.39
C GLN A 36 6.87 6.15 -6.71
N GLU A 37 6.96 4.85 -7.00
CA GLU A 37 7.57 4.39 -8.26
C GLU A 37 6.74 4.71 -9.51
N ILE A 38 5.41 4.77 -9.36
CA ILE A 38 4.51 5.26 -10.41
C ILE A 38 4.75 6.75 -10.67
N GLU A 39 4.85 7.55 -9.62
CA GLU A 39 5.16 9.00 -9.71
C GLU A 39 6.52 9.24 -10.38
N ASP A 40 7.55 8.51 -9.96
CA ASP A 40 8.89 8.59 -10.56
C ASP A 40 8.86 8.22 -12.05
N THR A 41 8.08 7.20 -12.42
CA THR A 41 7.90 6.78 -13.82
C THR A 41 7.18 7.85 -14.64
N TYR A 42 6.16 8.51 -14.09
CA TYR A 42 5.50 9.64 -14.75
C TYR A 42 6.43 10.84 -14.91
N SER A 43 7.28 11.11 -13.92
CA SER A 43 8.31 12.16 -14.01
C SER A 43 9.23 11.91 -15.20
N ILE A 44 9.77 10.70 -15.34
CA ILE A 44 10.64 10.31 -16.47
C ILE A 44 9.91 10.45 -17.81
N LEU A 45 8.65 10.00 -17.89
CA LEU A 45 7.84 10.10 -19.11
C LEU A 45 7.58 11.54 -19.57
N GLY A 46 7.63 12.49 -18.63
CA GLY A 46 7.51 13.93 -18.85
C GLY A 46 8.80 14.64 -19.25
N GLU A 47 9.96 13.97 -19.22
CA GLU A 47 11.26 14.60 -19.53
C GLU A 47 11.38 15.01 -21.00
N ILE A 48 11.90 16.23 -21.22
CA ILE A 48 12.22 16.75 -22.55
C ILE A 48 13.51 16.09 -23.02
N GLY A 49 13.37 15.01 -23.81
CA GLY A 49 14.51 14.28 -24.37
C GLY A 49 14.41 12.76 -24.27
N ILE A 50 13.38 12.23 -23.60
CA ILE A 50 13.14 10.79 -23.55
C ILE A 50 12.99 10.20 -24.97
N THR A 51 13.75 9.15 -25.26
CA THR A 51 13.66 8.46 -26.55
C THR A 51 12.39 7.63 -26.66
N ASP A 52 11.94 7.30 -27.87
CA ASP A 52 10.77 6.43 -28.07
C ASP A 52 10.94 5.04 -27.43
N LYS A 53 12.17 4.53 -27.42
CA LYS A 53 12.50 3.25 -26.78
C LYS A 53 12.34 3.32 -25.27
N GLU A 54 12.87 4.37 -24.64
CA GLU A 54 12.73 4.60 -23.20
C GLU A 54 11.26 4.84 -22.84
N ARG A 55 10.55 5.66 -23.62
CA ARG A 55 9.12 5.91 -23.43
C ARG A 55 8.33 4.61 -23.44
N LYS A 56 8.55 3.74 -24.43
CA LYS A 56 7.88 2.43 -24.51
C LYS A 56 8.23 1.53 -23.32
N HIS A 57 9.49 1.56 -22.86
CA HIS A 57 9.91 0.82 -21.68
C HIS A 57 9.21 1.31 -20.41
N GLN A 58 9.18 2.63 -20.19
CA GLN A 58 8.50 3.23 -19.02
C GLN A 58 6.99 2.99 -19.05
N GLN A 59 6.35 3.03 -20.23
CA GLN A 59 4.93 2.66 -20.38
C GLN A 59 4.66 1.20 -19.98
N LEU A 60 5.53 0.27 -20.37
CA LEU A 60 5.41 -1.13 -19.97
C LEU A 60 5.62 -1.32 -18.45
N ARG A 61 6.59 -0.59 -17.88
CA ARG A 61 6.83 -0.57 -16.43
C ARG A 61 5.60 -0.05 -15.69
N LEU A 62 5.01 1.06 -16.15
CA LEU A 62 3.78 1.65 -15.62
C LEU A 62 2.63 0.64 -15.60
N LEU A 63 2.36 -0.01 -16.73
CA LEU A 63 1.31 -1.04 -16.84
C LEU A 63 1.51 -2.18 -15.83
N SER A 64 2.76 -2.58 -15.60
CA SER A 64 3.09 -3.63 -14.66
C SER A 64 2.87 -3.19 -13.20
N MET A 65 3.23 -1.93 -12.89
CA MET A 65 3.02 -1.34 -11.56
C MET A 65 1.54 -1.09 -11.27
N GLU A 66 0.74 -0.65 -12.24
CA GLU A 66 -0.71 -0.48 -12.10
C GLU A 66 -1.40 -1.82 -11.82
N LYS A 67 -0.98 -2.89 -12.51
CA LYS A 67 -1.48 -4.23 -12.23
C LYS A 67 -1.13 -4.67 -10.80
N TYR A 68 0.12 -4.47 -10.38
CA TYR A 68 0.55 -4.83 -9.03
C TYR A 68 -0.15 -3.99 -7.95
N LEU A 69 -0.37 -2.69 -8.19
CA LEU A 69 -1.15 -1.81 -7.33
C LEU A 69 -2.58 -2.33 -7.13
N SER A 70 -3.23 -2.76 -8.20
CA SER A 70 -4.57 -3.35 -8.15
C SER A 70 -4.61 -4.62 -7.30
N GLU A 71 -3.65 -5.54 -7.51
CA GLU A 71 -3.54 -6.77 -6.73
C GLU A 71 -3.25 -6.51 -5.24
N LEU A 72 -2.38 -5.55 -4.94
CA LEU A 72 -2.05 -5.17 -3.57
C LEU A 72 -3.23 -4.50 -2.87
N ASN A 73 -3.94 -3.62 -3.57
CA ASN A 73 -5.16 -3.00 -3.06
C ASN A 73 -6.24 -4.06 -2.76
N GLN A 74 -6.38 -5.10 -3.58
CA GLN A 74 -7.29 -6.21 -3.28
C GLN A 74 -6.89 -6.94 -1.99
N LYS A 75 -5.60 -7.25 -1.80
CA LYS A 75 -5.10 -7.92 -0.59
C LYS A 75 -5.32 -7.08 0.67
N VAL A 76 -5.04 -5.78 0.61
CA VAL A 76 -5.28 -4.85 1.72
C VAL A 76 -6.77 -4.76 2.04
N ASN A 77 -7.64 -4.65 1.03
CA ASN A 77 -9.09 -4.60 1.23
C ASN A 77 -9.65 -5.90 1.84
N GLN A 78 -9.10 -7.06 1.48
CA GLN A 78 -9.44 -8.33 2.10
C GLN A 78 -8.98 -8.40 3.56
N ALA A 79 -7.77 -7.90 3.85
CA ALA A 79 -7.22 -7.86 5.20
C ALA A 79 -7.95 -6.87 6.13
N MET A 80 -8.61 -5.84 5.58
CA MET A 80 -9.42 -4.88 6.35
C MET A 80 -10.68 -5.50 6.98
N GLY A 81 -11.04 -6.74 6.61
CA GLY A 81 -12.21 -7.43 7.15
C GLY A 81 -13.56 -6.89 6.64
N THR A 82 -14.63 -7.34 7.27
CA THR A 82 -16.02 -6.95 6.98
C THR A 82 -16.31 -5.49 7.37
N GLU A 83 -17.39 -4.91 6.86
CA GLU A 83 -17.78 -3.51 7.19
C GLU A 83 -17.96 -3.27 8.71
N GLU A 84 -18.39 -4.29 9.46
CA GLU A 84 -18.51 -4.24 10.91
C GLU A 84 -17.15 -4.26 11.63
N GLU A 85 -16.15 -4.94 11.06
CA GLU A 85 -14.78 -4.96 11.58
C GLU A 85 -14.03 -3.66 11.22
N LYS A 86 -14.27 -3.11 10.02
CA LYS A 86 -13.73 -1.80 9.60
C LYS A 86 -14.16 -0.67 10.55
N LYS A 87 -15.39 -0.71 11.07
CA LYS A 87 -15.92 0.26 12.04
C LYS A 87 -15.25 0.19 13.41
N LYS A 88 -14.61 -0.93 13.78
CA LYS A 88 -13.86 -1.05 15.05
C LYS A 88 -12.45 -0.46 14.98
N LEU A 89 -11.92 -0.29 13.77
CA LEU A 89 -10.60 0.28 13.49
C LEU A 89 -10.63 1.79 13.18
N SER A 90 -11.83 2.37 13.07
CA SER A 90 -12.08 3.81 12.81
C SER A 90 -12.32 4.57 14.11
#